data_AF-A0A1K1P0M0-F1
#
_entry.id   AF-A0A1K1P0M0-F1
#
_cell.length_a   1.000
_cell.length_b   1.000
_cell.length_c   1.000
_cell.angle_alpha   90.00
_cell.angle_beta   90.00
_cell.angle_gamma   90.00
#
_symmetry.space_group_name_H-M   'P 1'
#
loop_
_entity.id
_entity.type
_entity.pdbx_description
1 polymer ?
#
loop_
_entity_poly.entity_id
_entity_poly.type
_entity_poly.pdbx_seq_one_letter_code
_entity_poly.pdbx_strand_id
1 'polypeptide(L)'
;MTAKELTGAGASTPRKIRTLHDEVLRHLQKGDNVCIEGFALDAQDTNKVSSGNNWAARLAADRIVGAFEVAAPGQLKKFVDVSEWTGVKGSKKRLPGPTVKKLVQQAVERIWGFRAPTDNIADAYVLARIAEALHAVKAGRDPATYPDYQREVLESIIDPDSAKKKGKTKKPGAAARGPAKRAQKTEQTILF
;
A
#
# COMPACT_ATOMS: atom_id res chain seq x y z
N MET A 1 14.11 -9.44 -14.02
CA MET A 1 12.82 -9.43 -13.30
C MET A 1 11.71 -9.42 -14.34
N THR A 2 10.74 -10.32 -14.23
CA THR A 2 9.57 -10.33 -15.12
C THR A 2 8.44 -9.56 -14.44
N ALA A 3 7.95 -8.49 -15.06
CA ALA A 3 6.79 -7.75 -14.57
C ALA A 3 5.55 -8.12 -15.38
N LYS A 4 4.43 -8.39 -14.70
CA LYS A 4 3.16 -8.75 -15.32
C LYS A 4 2.03 -8.04 -14.60
N GLU A 5 1.22 -7.29 -15.33
CA GLU A 5 -0.06 -6.81 -14.81
C GLU A 5 -1.10 -7.93 -14.90
N LEU A 6 -1.86 -8.11 -13.81
CA LEU A 6 -2.91 -9.12 -13.73
C LEU A 6 -4.27 -8.44 -13.84
N THR A 7 -5.12 -8.99 -14.70
CA THR A 7 -6.48 -8.48 -14.94
C THR A 7 -7.48 -9.62 -14.75
N GLY A 8 -8.57 -9.33 -14.03
CA GLY A 8 -9.69 -10.26 -13.91
C GLY A 8 -10.48 -10.38 -15.21
N ALA A 9 -10.86 -11.60 -15.58
CA ALA A 9 -11.61 -11.92 -16.79
C ALA A 9 -13.08 -12.32 -16.50
N GLY A 10 -13.95 -12.13 -17.49
CA GLY A 10 -15.34 -12.58 -17.46
C GLY A 10 -16.38 -11.46 -17.54
N ALA A 11 -17.63 -11.86 -17.74
CA ALA A 11 -18.73 -10.93 -18.02
C ALA A 11 -19.25 -10.17 -16.79
N SER A 12 -19.15 -10.76 -15.59
CA SER A 12 -19.65 -10.14 -14.35
C SER A 12 -18.52 -9.73 -13.41
N THR A 13 -18.76 -8.70 -12.59
CA THR A 13 -17.81 -8.21 -11.58
C THR A 13 -17.34 -9.30 -10.62
N PRO A 14 -18.22 -10.16 -10.05
CA PRO A 14 -17.77 -11.28 -9.20
C PRO A 14 -16.84 -12.25 -9.93
N ARG A 15 -17.12 -12.53 -11.22
CA ARG A 15 -16.28 -13.43 -12.01
C ARG A 15 -14.90 -12.82 -12.25
N LYS A 16 -14.83 -11.53 -12.58
CA LYS A 16 -13.56 -10.79 -12.73
C LYS A 16 -12.75 -10.85 -11.44
N ILE A 17 -13.36 -10.55 -10.29
CA ILE A 17 -12.70 -10.58 -8.97
C ILE A 17 -12.15 -11.98 -8.66
N ARG A 18 -12.98 -13.03 -8.84
CA ARG A 18 -12.57 -14.43 -8.61
C ARG A 18 -11.39 -14.82 -9.50
N THR A 19 -11.46 -14.52 -10.79
CA THR A 19 -10.35 -14.86 -11.71
C THR A 19 -9.08 -14.08 -11.40
N LEU A 20 -9.19 -12.81 -10.98
CA LEU A 20 -8.03 -12.04 -10.52
C LEU A 20 -7.40 -12.68 -9.26
N HIS A 21 -8.22 -13.09 -8.29
CA HIS A 21 -7.76 -13.84 -7.13
C HIS A 21 -7.01 -15.11 -7.55
N ASP A 22 -7.57 -15.88 -8.48
CA ASP A 22 -6.95 -17.11 -8.97
C ASP A 22 -5.63 -16.84 -9.71
N GLU A 23 -5.54 -15.74 -10.49
CA GLU A 23 -4.28 -15.32 -11.11
C GLU A 23 -3.22 -14.97 -10.06
N VAL A 24 -3.57 -14.16 -9.05
CA VAL A 24 -2.64 -13.78 -7.98
C VAL A 24 -2.14 -15.03 -7.24
N LEU A 25 -3.04 -15.96 -6.90
CA LEU A 25 -2.69 -17.22 -6.24
C LEU A 25 -1.60 -18.01 -6.97
N ARG A 26 -1.62 -18.04 -8.31
CA ARG A 26 -0.62 -18.79 -9.11
C ARG A 26 0.78 -18.19 -9.05
N HIS A 27 0.90 -16.94 -8.62
CA HIS A 27 2.15 -16.22 -8.53
C HIS A 27 2.72 -16.16 -7.11
N LEU A 28 1.96 -16.59 -6.09
CA LEU A 28 2.40 -16.60 -4.71
C LEU A 28 2.96 -17.97 -4.31
N GLN A 29 3.97 -17.95 -3.44
CA GLN A 29 4.58 -19.11 -2.82
C GLN A 29 4.55 -18.98 -1.30
N LYS A 30 4.58 -20.14 -0.62
CA LYS A 30 4.71 -20.16 0.85
C LYS A 30 6.03 -19.50 1.23
N GLY A 31 5.98 -18.58 2.19
CA GLY A 31 7.15 -17.85 2.68
C GLY A 31 7.47 -16.55 1.93
N ASP A 32 6.69 -16.19 0.91
CA ASP A 32 6.82 -14.88 0.27
C ASP A 32 6.60 -13.74 1.27
N ASN A 33 7.36 -12.64 1.12
CA ASN A 33 7.08 -11.39 1.83
C ASN A 33 6.23 -10.50 0.94
N VAL A 34 4.95 -10.34 1.29
CA VAL A 34 3.98 -9.59 0.47
C VAL A 34 3.66 -8.26 1.15
N CYS A 35 3.66 -7.16 0.39
CA CYS A 35 3.15 -5.87 0.83
C CYS A 35 2.03 -5.40 -0.11
N ILE A 36 0.91 -4.97 0.46
CA ILE A 36 -0.29 -4.54 -0.27
C ILE A 36 -0.65 -3.12 0.14
N GLU A 37 -1.03 -2.27 -0.83
CA GLU A 37 -1.52 -0.92 -0.51
C GLU A 37 -2.82 -0.99 0.32
N GLY A 38 -2.85 -0.21 1.39
CA GLY A 38 -4.01 0.02 2.24
C GLY A 38 -5.15 0.68 1.48
N PHE A 39 -6.37 0.48 1.95
CA PHE A 39 -7.53 1.13 1.36
C PHE A 39 -7.43 2.66 1.50
N ALA A 40 -7.70 3.37 0.41
CA ALA A 40 -7.81 4.83 0.43
C ALA A 40 -9.23 5.23 0.91
N LEU A 41 -9.51 5.07 2.21
CA LEU A 41 -10.85 5.23 2.81
C LEU A 41 -11.51 6.60 2.53
N ASP A 42 -10.70 7.64 2.29
CA ASP A 42 -11.15 9.00 1.99
C ASP A 42 -11.34 9.27 0.48
N ALA A 43 -11.14 8.28 -0.38
CA ALA A 43 -11.39 8.42 -1.81
C ALA A 43 -12.90 8.51 -2.08
N GLN A 44 -13.34 9.59 -2.72
CA GLN A 44 -14.73 9.76 -3.19
C GLN A 44 -15.15 8.69 -4.21
N ASP A 45 -14.18 8.01 -4.82
CA ASP A 45 -14.40 6.86 -5.68
C ASP A 45 -14.49 5.59 -4.83
N THR A 46 -15.72 5.13 -4.59
CA THR A 46 -16.06 3.92 -3.82
C THR A 46 -15.39 2.65 -4.37
N ASN A 47 -14.86 2.69 -5.60
CA ASN A 47 -14.02 1.63 -6.16
C ASN A 47 -12.68 1.45 -5.42
N LYS A 48 -12.17 2.42 -4.66
CA LYS A 48 -10.86 2.30 -3.97
C LYS A 48 -10.95 1.91 -2.50
N VAL A 49 -12.12 2.10 -1.89
CA VAL A 49 -12.38 1.80 -0.48
C VAL A 49 -12.79 0.33 -0.28
N SER A 50 -13.30 -0.31 -1.34
CA SER A 50 -13.87 -1.66 -1.27
C SER A 50 -13.88 -2.39 -2.62
N SER A 51 -13.00 -2.08 -3.59
CA SER A 51 -12.96 -2.91 -4.81
C SER A 51 -12.60 -4.35 -4.44
N GLY A 52 -13.36 -5.29 -5.01
CA GLY A 52 -13.05 -6.70 -4.87
C GLY A 52 -11.65 -7.06 -5.38
N ASN A 53 -11.00 -6.20 -6.18
CA ASN A 53 -9.62 -6.41 -6.64
C ASN A 53 -8.59 -6.35 -5.50
N ASN A 54 -8.69 -5.36 -4.60
CA ASN A 54 -7.76 -5.29 -3.47
C ASN A 54 -8.01 -6.47 -2.51
N TRP A 55 -9.29 -6.83 -2.29
CA TRP A 55 -9.65 -8.03 -1.55
C TRP A 55 -9.16 -9.31 -2.21
N ALA A 56 -9.19 -9.42 -3.54
CA ALA A 56 -8.67 -10.58 -4.25
C ALA A 56 -7.19 -10.82 -3.94
N ALA A 57 -6.37 -9.77 -3.94
CA ALA A 57 -4.96 -9.86 -3.58
C ALA A 57 -4.76 -10.23 -2.09
N ARG A 58 -5.52 -9.61 -1.18
CA ARG A 58 -5.45 -9.89 0.26
C ARG A 58 -5.84 -11.33 0.59
N LEU A 59 -6.95 -11.81 0.03
CA LEU A 59 -7.43 -13.18 0.22
C LEU A 59 -6.45 -14.20 -0.36
N ALA A 60 -5.83 -13.90 -1.51
CA ALA A 60 -4.82 -14.76 -2.10
C ALA A 60 -3.55 -14.84 -1.21
N ALA A 61 -3.07 -13.69 -0.73
CA ALA A 61 -1.92 -13.61 0.18
C ALA A 61 -2.19 -14.29 1.52
N ASP A 62 -3.35 -14.03 2.14
CA ASP A 62 -3.78 -14.70 3.37
C ASP A 62 -3.83 -16.22 3.18
N ARG A 63 -4.38 -16.70 2.06
CA ARG A 63 -4.52 -18.14 1.79
C ARG A 63 -3.19 -18.87 1.57
N ILE A 64 -2.21 -18.25 0.92
CA ILE A 64 -0.94 -18.93 0.55
C ILE A 64 0.19 -18.61 1.51
N VAL A 65 0.31 -17.35 1.92
CA VAL A 65 1.40 -16.84 2.74
C VAL A 65 1.01 -16.82 4.22
N GLY A 66 -0.26 -16.55 4.54
CA GLY A 66 -0.76 -16.47 5.92
C GLY A 66 -0.58 -15.10 6.59
N ALA A 67 0.18 -14.19 5.97
CA ALA A 67 0.32 -12.81 6.40
C ALA A 67 0.78 -11.92 5.23
N PHE A 68 0.54 -10.62 5.35
CA PHE A 68 1.08 -9.61 4.44
C PHE A 68 1.21 -8.27 5.18
N GLU A 69 2.14 -7.45 4.73
CA GLU A 69 2.33 -6.08 5.19
C GLU A 69 1.35 -5.14 4.49
N VAL A 70 0.98 -4.05 5.16
CA VAL A 70 0.10 -3.03 4.59
C VAL A 70 0.81 -1.69 4.55
N ALA A 71 1.05 -1.18 3.34
CA ALA A 71 1.48 0.18 3.15
C ALA A 71 0.25 1.11 3.12
N ALA A 72 0.08 1.96 4.13
CA ALA A 72 -0.99 2.95 4.19
C ALA A 72 -0.98 3.92 2.98
N PRO A 73 -2.13 4.54 2.63
CA PRO A 73 -2.21 5.46 1.50
C PRO A 73 -1.12 6.53 1.54
N GLY A 74 -0.36 6.65 0.44
CA GLY A 74 0.74 7.61 0.31
C GLY A 74 2.10 7.16 0.88
N GLN A 75 2.17 6.08 1.67
CA GLN A 75 3.46 5.53 2.12
C GLN A 75 4.32 5.07 0.94
N LEU A 76 3.72 4.50 -0.11
CA LEU A 76 4.48 4.11 -1.30
C LEU A 76 5.20 5.32 -1.94
N LYS A 77 4.52 6.48 -2.00
CA LYS A 77 5.05 7.69 -2.64
C LYS A 77 6.16 8.27 -1.79
N LYS A 78 5.94 8.31 -0.48
CA LYS A 78 6.95 8.71 0.50
C LYS A 78 8.20 7.82 0.43
N PHE A 79 8.04 6.52 0.24
CA PHE A 79 9.15 5.57 0.16
C PHE A 79 10.08 5.79 -1.04
N VAL A 80 9.63 6.53 -2.05
CA VAL A 80 10.44 6.94 -3.22
C VAL A 80 10.65 8.46 -3.29
N ASP A 81 10.42 9.17 -2.19
CA ASP A 81 10.56 10.62 -2.07
C ASP A 81 9.72 11.42 -3.09
N VAL A 82 8.48 10.97 -3.31
CA VAL A 82 7.49 11.64 -4.18
C VAL A 82 6.41 12.31 -3.34
N SER A 83 6.21 13.60 -3.58
CA SER A 83 5.16 14.42 -2.96
C SER A 83 3.99 14.66 -3.93
N GLU A 84 2.76 14.62 -3.41
CA GLU A 84 1.57 15.06 -4.16
C GLU A 84 1.38 16.58 -4.20
N TRP A 85 2.27 17.33 -3.56
CA TRP A 85 2.17 18.78 -3.39
C TRP A 85 3.42 19.48 -3.93
N THR A 86 3.21 20.61 -4.59
CA THR A 86 4.27 21.54 -5.04
C THR A 86 4.10 22.91 -4.39
N GLY A 87 5.18 23.69 -4.35
CA GLY A 87 5.21 25.04 -3.79
C GLY A 87 5.62 25.12 -2.31
N VAL A 88 5.75 26.35 -1.82
CA VAL A 88 6.18 26.66 -0.44
C VAL A 88 5.05 26.48 0.57
N LYS A 89 5.41 26.32 1.85
CA LYS A 89 4.46 26.26 2.97
C LYS A 89 3.55 27.50 2.96
N GLY A 90 2.23 27.31 2.93
CA GLY A 90 1.22 28.37 2.81
C GLY A 90 0.64 28.54 1.40
N SER A 91 1.36 28.11 0.37
CA SER A 91 0.93 28.21 -1.05
C SER A 91 1.03 26.87 -1.78
N LYS A 92 0.89 25.76 -1.06
CA LYS A 92 1.00 24.41 -1.62
C LYS A 92 -0.16 24.13 -2.58
N LYS A 93 0.16 23.67 -3.78
CA LYS A 93 -0.81 23.20 -4.77
C LYS A 93 -0.70 21.69 -4.92
N ARG A 94 -1.85 21.01 -5.01
CA ARG A 94 -1.88 19.56 -5.25
C ARG A 94 -1.55 19.29 -6.72
N LEU A 95 -0.64 18.37 -6.96
CA LEU A 95 -0.31 17.90 -8.30
C LEU A 95 -1.42 17.01 -8.85
N PRO A 96 -1.69 17.05 -10.16
CA PRO A 96 -2.61 16.12 -10.80
C PRO A 96 -2.17 14.67 -10.62
N GLY A 97 -3.13 13.75 -10.44
CA GLY A 97 -2.86 12.32 -10.26
C GLY A 97 -1.95 11.69 -11.34
N PRO A 98 -2.18 11.95 -12.64
CA PRO A 98 -1.30 11.44 -13.70
C PRO A 98 0.14 11.94 -13.59
N THR A 99 0.35 13.18 -13.12
CA THR A 99 1.68 13.73 -12.89
C THR A 99 2.38 12.99 -11.76
N VAL A 100 1.69 12.77 -10.64
CA VAL A 100 2.25 12.02 -9.50
C VAL A 100 2.66 10.60 -9.91
N LYS A 101 1.84 9.91 -10.71
CA LYS A 101 2.15 8.56 -11.22
C LYS A 101 3.45 8.52 -12.04
N LYS A 102 3.66 9.50 -12.92
CA LYS A 102 4.91 9.63 -13.68
C LYS A 102 6.12 9.90 -12.78
N LEU A 103 5.95 10.71 -11.72
CA LEU A 103 7.01 10.96 -10.75
C LEU A 103 7.42 9.68 -10.01
N VAL A 104 6.46 8.81 -9.67
CA VAL A 104 6.77 7.50 -9.07
C VAL A 104 7.58 6.64 -10.04
N GLN A 105 7.18 6.54 -11.30
CA GLN A 105 7.94 5.79 -12.32
C GLN A 105 9.38 6.30 -12.46
N GLN A 106 9.56 7.62 -12.55
CA GLN A 106 10.87 8.25 -12.63
C GLN A 106 11.71 8.00 -11.37
N ALA A 107 11.09 8.03 -10.19
CA ALA A 107 11.76 7.74 -8.94
C ALA A 107 12.20 6.28 -8.86
N VAL A 108 11.39 5.34 -9.32
CA VAL A 108 11.73 3.91 -9.41
C VAL A 108 12.96 3.70 -10.31
N GLU A 109 12.99 4.31 -11.50
CA GLU A 109 14.13 4.25 -12.40
C GLU A 109 15.38 4.89 -11.76
N ARG A 110 15.25 6.05 -11.14
CA ARG A 110 16.37 6.76 -10.51
C ARG A 110 16.98 5.97 -9.35
N ILE A 111 16.16 5.36 -8.50
CA ILE A 111 16.61 4.73 -7.25
C ILE A 111 17.14 3.30 -7.51
N TRP A 112 16.50 2.54 -8.41
CA TRP A 112 16.81 1.12 -8.62
C TRP A 112 17.18 0.75 -10.05
N GLY A 113 17.22 1.70 -10.99
CA GLY A 113 17.52 1.44 -12.40
C GLY A 113 16.41 0.69 -13.14
N PHE A 114 15.24 0.48 -12.52
CA PHE A 114 14.14 -0.27 -13.11
C PHE A 114 13.19 0.65 -13.88
N ARG A 115 13.08 0.44 -15.20
CA ARG A 115 12.12 1.14 -16.06
C ARG A 115 10.80 0.40 -16.09
N ALA A 116 9.87 0.81 -15.22
CA ALA A 116 8.53 0.23 -15.18
C ALA A 116 7.73 0.61 -16.46
N PRO A 117 7.15 -0.36 -17.19
CA PRO A 117 6.40 -0.09 -18.42
C PRO A 117 5.05 0.58 -18.17
N THR A 118 4.51 0.48 -16.95
CA THR A 118 3.25 1.10 -16.53
C THR A 118 3.38 1.70 -15.13
N ASP A 119 2.43 2.55 -14.75
CA ASP A 119 2.31 3.11 -13.41
C ASP A 119 1.95 2.04 -12.38
N ASN A 120 1.04 1.09 -12.70
CA ASN A 120 0.72 0.02 -11.74
C ASN A 120 1.93 -0.90 -11.49
N ILE A 121 2.76 -1.17 -12.50
CA ILE A 121 4.00 -1.93 -12.30
C ILE A 121 5.00 -1.15 -11.45
N ALA A 122 5.09 0.18 -11.60
CA ALA A 122 5.93 0.99 -10.74
C ALA A 122 5.46 0.96 -9.28
N ASP A 123 4.15 1.15 -9.06
CA ASP A 123 3.56 1.10 -7.71
C ASP A 123 3.78 -0.28 -7.08
N ALA A 124 3.55 -1.38 -7.82
CA ALA A 124 3.79 -2.75 -7.36
C ALA A 124 5.28 -3.02 -7.07
N TYR A 125 6.19 -2.47 -7.87
CA TYR A 125 7.62 -2.57 -7.62
C TYR A 125 8.02 -1.87 -6.32
N VAL A 126 7.49 -0.68 -6.06
CA VAL A 126 7.73 0.04 -4.79
C VAL A 126 7.22 -0.78 -3.60
N LEU A 127 6.02 -1.36 -3.68
CA LEU A 127 5.49 -2.23 -2.63
C LEU A 127 6.39 -3.45 -2.38
N ALA A 128 6.92 -4.08 -3.43
CA ALA A 128 7.87 -5.17 -3.29
C ALA A 128 9.16 -4.73 -2.59
N ARG A 129 9.67 -3.53 -2.90
CA ARG A 129 10.86 -2.97 -2.21
C ARG A 129 10.58 -2.62 -0.75
N ILE A 130 9.36 -2.20 -0.41
CA ILE A 130 8.92 -2.02 0.98
C ILE A 130 8.92 -3.38 1.69
N ALA A 131 8.34 -4.42 1.09
CA ALA A 131 8.30 -5.77 1.67
C ALA A 131 9.71 -6.31 1.95
N GLU A 132 10.63 -6.17 0.99
CA GLU A 132 12.02 -6.58 1.12
C GLU A 132 12.74 -5.82 2.23
N ALA A 133 12.55 -4.50 2.32
CA ALA A 133 13.16 -3.68 3.34
C ALA A 133 12.61 -4.00 4.75
N LEU A 134 11.30 -4.22 4.89
CA LEU A 134 10.69 -4.68 6.14
C LEU A 134 11.24 -6.03 6.56
N HIS A 135 11.35 -6.98 5.64
CA HIS A 135 11.93 -8.29 5.91
C HIS A 135 13.37 -8.18 6.40
N ALA A 136 14.21 -7.39 5.72
CA ALA A 136 15.60 -7.18 6.10
C ALA A 136 15.73 -6.55 7.50
N VAL A 137 14.92 -5.52 7.81
CA VAL A 137 14.92 -4.87 9.13
C VAL A 137 14.46 -5.84 10.22
N LYS A 138 13.40 -6.62 9.97
CA LYS A 138 12.93 -7.66 10.91
C LYS A 138 13.97 -8.76 11.13
N ALA A 139 14.81 -9.04 10.13
CA ALA A 139 15.94 -9.96 10.21
C ALA A 139 17.20 -9.35 10.85
N GLY A 140 17.15 -8.10 11.33
CA GLY A 140 18.23 -7.46 12.08
C GLY A 140 19.08 -6.45 11.29
N ARG A 141 18.70 -6.11 10.05
CA ARG A 141 19.34 -4.99 9.33
C ARG A 141 19.04 -3.68 10.06
N ASP A 142 20.08 -2.88 10.28
CA ASP A 142 19.94 -1.55 10.87
C ASP A 142 19.10 -0.63 9.94
N PRO A 143 17.95 -0.09 10.42
CA PRO A 143 17.14 0.88 9.67
C PRO A 143 17.91 2.13 9.24
N ALA A 144 19.01 2.50 9.91
CA ALA A 144 19.85 3.64 9.53
C ALA A 144 20.54 3.47 8.17
N THR A 145 20.57 2.23 7.64
CA THR A 145 21.06 1.95 6.28
C THR A 145 20.14 2.46 5.17
N TYR A 146 18.89 2.80 5.50
CA TYR A 146 17.91 3.36 4.58
C TYR A 146 17.86 4.89 4.67
N PRO A 147 17.67 5.61 3.53
CA PRO A 147 17.36 7.03 3.53
C PRO A 147 16.18 7.37 4.44
N ASP A 148 16.18 8.58 5.00
CA ASP A 148 15.20 9.01 6.00
C ASP A 148 13.75 8.81 5.56
N TYR A 149 13.42 9.12 4.30
CA TYR A 149 12.07 8.96 3.76
C TYR A 149 11.61 7.48 3.69
N GLN A 150 12.55 6.54 3.47
CA GLN A 150 12.28 5.10 3.53
C GLN A 150 12.17 4.65 4.98
N ARG A 151 13.12 5.05 5.84
CA ARG A 151 13.13 4.68 7.26
C ARG A 151 11.85 5.10 7.96
N GLU A 152 11.35 6.32 7.72
CA GLU A 152 10.09 6.79 8.29
C GLU A 152 8.89 5.93 7.89
N VAL A 153 8.87 5.42 6.66
CA VAL A 153 7.81 4.49 6.22
C VAL A 153 7.96 3.14 6.92
N LEU A 154 9.17 2.57 6.97
CA LEU A 154 9.44 1.30 7.64
C LEU A 154 9.07 1.35 9.13
N GLU A 155 9.51 2.39 9.85
CA GLU A 155 9.15 2.63 11.25
C GLU A 155 7.63 2.68 11.44
N SER A 156 6.93 3.41 10.57
CA SER A 156 5.47 3.56 10.69
C SER A 156 4.66 2.29 10.39
N ILE A 157 5.25 1.33 9.67
CA ILE A 157 4.64 0.01 9.44
C ILE A 157 4.97 -0.94 10.59
N ILE A 158 6.20 -0.93 11.09
CA ILE A 158 6.67 -1.81 12.19
C ILE A 158 6.06 -1.40 13.53
N ASP A 159 6.07 -0.10 13.84
CA ASP A 159 5.53 0.49 15.07
C ASP A 159 4.63 1.69 14.73
N PRO A 160 3.37 1.44 14.39
CA PRO A 160 2.43 2.49 14.02
C PRO A 160 2.09 3.44 15.18
N ASP A 161 2.38 3.09 16.44
CA ASP A 161 2.02 3.90 17.61
C ASP A 161 3.11 4.91 17.99
N SER A 162 4.39 4.58 17.81
CA SER A 162 5.46 5.59 17.96
C SER A 162 5.39 6.67 16.87
N ALA A 163 4.98 6.29 15.65
CA ALA A 163 4.77 7.24 14.55
C ALA A 163 3.70 8.30 14.89
N LYS A 164 2.61 7.91 15.57
CA LYS A 164 1.56 8.86 16.02
C LYS A 164 2.05 9.84 17.10
N LYS A 165 3.04 9.45 17.92
CA LYS A 165 3.59 10.30 18.99
C LYS A 165 4.47 11.42 18.44
N LYS A 166 5.26 11.16 17.38
CA LYS A 166 6.15 12.17 16.75
C LYS A 166 5.37 13.36 16.14
N GLY A 167 4.09 13.19 15.79
CA GLY A 167 3.24 14.22 15.18
C GLY A 167 2.45 15.12 16.15
N LYS A 168 2.48 14.87 17.47
CA LYS A 168 1.73 15.68 18.44
C LYS A 168 2.52 16.91 18.88
N THR A 169 2.60 17.94 18.03
CA THR A 169 2.70 19.31 18.56
C THR A 169 1.34 19.67 19.17
N LYS A 170 1.32 19.99 20.48
CA LYS A 170 0.10 20.32 21.25
C LYS A 170 -0.71 21.42 20.54
N LYS A 171 -1.83 21.06 19.91
CA LYS A 171 -2.95 21.98 19.71
C LYS A 171 -3.88 21.84 20.92
N PRO A 172 -4.31 22.94 21.57
CA PRO A 172 -5.27 22.86 22.65
C PRO A 172 -6.65 22.51 22.10
N GLY A 173 -7.32 21.54 22.74
CA GLY A 173 -8.77 21.38 22.70
C GLY A 173 -9.38 20.81 21.42
N ALA A 174 -9.38 19.48 21.27
CA ALA A 174 -10.46 18.80 20.56
C ALA A 174 -10.78 17.50 21.31
N ALA A 175 -12.04 17.33 21.69
CA ALA A 175 -12.53 16.21 22.49
C ALA A 175 -12.10 14.86 21.89
N ALA A 176 -11.63 13.98 22.76
CA ALA A 176 -11.22 12.62 22.41
C ALA A 176 -12.40 11.87 21.78
N ARG A 177 -12.30 11.55 20.49
CA ARG A 177 -13.13 10.50 19.89
C ARG A 177 -12.68 9.18 20.48
N GLY A 178 -13.57 8.53 21.22
CA GLY A 178 -13.35 7.24 21.87
C GLY A 178 -12.95 6.13 20.89
N PRO A 179 -12.46 4.99 21.39
CA PRO A 179 -11.91 3.94 20.55
C PRO A 179 -13.00 3.37 19.65
N ALA A 180 -12.83 3.49 18.33
CA ALA A 180 -13.60 2.74 17.36
C ALA A 180 -13.18 1.26 17.45
N LYS A 181 -13.78 0.52 18.37
CA LYS A 181 -13.75 -0.95 18.39
C LYS A 181 -15.17 -1.47 18.28
N ARG A 182 -15.70 -1.50 17.06
CA ARG A 182 -16.80 -2.40 16.72
C ARG A 182 -16.30 -3.28 15.59
N ALA A 183 -15.72 -4.43 15.94
CA ALA A 183 -15.53 -5.49 14.96
C ALA A 183 -16.91 -5.81 14.38
N GLN A 184 -17.05 -5.64 13.07
CA GLN A 184 -18.27 -6.00 12.38
C GLN A 184 -18.42 -7.53 12.52
N LYS A 185 -19.57 -8.01 13.00
CA LYS A 185 -19.83 -9.45 13.01
C LYS A 185 -19.68 -9.97 11.58
N THR A 186 -18.74 -10.87 11.35
CA THR A 186 -18.47 -11.49 10.03
C THR A 186 -19.45 -12.62 9.76
N GLU A 187 -20.73 -12.40 10.06
CA GLU A 187 -21.81 -13.36 9.86
C GLU A 187 -22.59 -12.94 8.61
N GLN A 188 -22.66 -13.84 7.62
CA GLN A 188 -23.54 -13.69 6.48
C GLN A 188 -24.53 -14.85 6.52
N THR A 189 -25.80 -14.54 6.76
CA THR A 189 -26.87 -15.55 6.66
C THR A 189 -27.13 -15.85 5.18
N ILE A 190 -27.09 -17.13 4.83
CA ILE A 190 -27.40 -17.63 3.50
C ILE A 190 -28.48 -18.71 3.66
N LEU A 191 -29.51 -18.66 2.82
CA LEU A 191 -30.56 -19.67 2.70
C LEU A 191 -30.30 -20.42 1.38
N PHE A 192 -30.39 -21.74 1.41
CA PHE A 192 -30.28 -22.60 0.22
C PHE A 192 -31.65 -22.92 -0.35
#